data_AF-A0A9W9SZW1-F1
#
_entry.id   AF-A0A9W9SZW1-F1
#
_cell.length_a   1.000
_cell.length_b   1.000
_cell.length_c   1.000
_cell.angle_alpha   90.00
_cell.angle_beta   90.00
_cell.angle_gamma   90.00
#
_symmetry.space_group_name_H-M   'P 1'
#
loop_
_entity.id
_entity.type
_entity.pdbx_description
1 polymer ?
#
loop_
_entity_poly.entity_id
_entity_poly.type
_entity_poly.pdbx_seq_one_letter_code
_entity_poly.pdbx_strand_id
1 'polypeptide(L)'
;MANAVTLPVGNFDVDGSGIARYSFPVNTPKGITPGSTPQISLEYCQGAPNGILGTGWSLGGLSTIRRQAARLALNSLNAQQDYDRTVPRLALDGTELLLIQGDNYNSSNAVYKTEIDSHGETVYTTSSGYTARDTLGARREYEAILSSEPTGQASEWRIRRQIDRYGNFVQFNYDSLAGDNSSYLTSIVYTSNEKTGLAGTRLILLEYTPRDDLVVHTSYGDKITSAHRLARIHVAVGTLEKFVATRVYEMEYTCSPSSGSSLLRSVTEVAGSGTRLIPTIFKYTAASEQQESFSGLDEESQTLTQTSDNVALLTLNVSGRSLGDLGCVRYDSRAGNFSIKTYLAQPRRGSQKDHPPAIEWSPSQGPGAEAALPSTAMGKSTPNFLSGDLNGDGLTDMIIPFEDTNGNLCFSISRSTGSGYEDYILKPTGCSWTPDSRFLSLDLTGNGCTDILQIYPYAGKLHFRLFSAINERGTDNSRKPYRDKHYI
;
A
#
# COMPACT_ATOMS: atom_id res chain seq x y z
N MET A 1 4.64 5.47 51.04
CA MET A 1 5.36 4.64 50.07
C MET A 1 4.85 5.01 48.69
N ALA A 2 5.69 5.61 47.84
CA ALA A 2 5.33 5.89 46.46
C ALA A 2 5.25 4.54 45.73
N ASN A 3 4.06 4.14 45.31
CA ASN A 3 3.91 3.01 44.40
C ASN A 3 4.71 3.34 43.16
N ALA A 4 5.72 2.51 42.86
CA ALA A 4 6.43 2.56 41.60
C ALA A 4 5.38 2.42 40.49
N VAL A 5 5.09 3.51 39.80
CA VAL A 5 4.32 3.45 38.56
C VAL A 5 5.20 2.67 37.59
N THR A 6 4.79 1.46 37.26
CA THR A 6 5.39 0.68 36.18
C THR A 6 5.50 1.58 34.96
N LEU A 7 6.72 1.75 34.44
CA LEU A 7 6.93 2.45 33.17
C LEU A 7 5.95 1.88 32.14
N PRO A 8 5.38 2.70 31.23
CA PRO A 8 4.66 2.18 30.09
C PRO A 8 5.64 1.36 29.24
N VAL A 9 5.70 0.06 29.51
CA VAL A 9 6.34 -0.91 28.63
C VAL A 9 5.33 -1.08 27.50
N GLY A 10 5.69 -0.62 26.30
CA GLY A 10 4.84 -0.83 25.15
C GLY A 10 4.63 -2.32 24.87
N ASN A 11 3.66 -2.63 24.02
CA ASN A 11 3.36 -4.01 23.66
C ASN A 11 4.07 -4.38 22.35
N PHE A 12 4.91 -5.40 22.38
CA PHE A 12 5.53 -5.98 21.18
C PHE A 12 4.72 -7.19 20.72
N ASP A 13 4.50 -7.30 19.41
CA ASP A 13 3.83 -8.46 18.81
C ASP A 13 4.39 -8.74 17.41
N VAL A 14 4.19 -9.96 16.93
CA VAL A 14 4.45 -10.36 15.54
C VAL A 14 3.15 -10.91 15.00
N ASP A 15 2.60 -10.27 13.96
CA ASP A 15 1.30 -10.68 13.44
C ASP A 15 1.37 -12.01 12.67
N GLY A 16 0.21 -12.52 12.26
CA GLY A 16 0.10 -13.79 11.51
C GLY A 16 0.82 -13.79 10.15
N SER A 17 1.31 -12.64 9.69
CA SER A 17 2.11 -12.48 8.48
C SER A 17 3.61 -12.34 8.77
N GLY A 18 4.03 -12.44 10.04
CA GLY A 18 5.43 -12.32 10.45
C GLY A 18 5.93 -10.89 10.56
N ILE A 19 5.04 -9.89 10.51
CA ILE A 19 5.41 -8.47 10.60
C ILE A 19 5.53 -8.07 12.08
N ALA A 20 6.70 -7.54 12.44
CA ALA A 20 6.94 -7.03 13.78
C ALA A 20 6.16 -5.73 14.02
N ARG A 21 5.49 -5.64 15.18
CA ARG A 21 4.68 -4.51 15.63
C ARG A 21 5.05 -4.11 17.05
N TYR A 22 4.97 -2.82 17.34
CA TYR A 22 5.15 -2.32 18.70
C TYR A 22 4.24 -1.13 18.99
N SER A 23 3.47 -1.20 20.07
CA SER A 23 2.56 -0.13 20.50
C SER A 23 3.07 0.55 21.76
N PHE A 24 3.37 1.85 21.70
CA PHE A 24 3.66 2.68 22.86
C PHE A 24 2.40 3.48 23.25
N PRO A 25 1.67 3.10 24.32
CA PRO A 25 0.44 3.79 24.70
C PRO A 25 0.73 5.17 25.30
N VAL A 26 -0.07 6.16 24.92
CA VAL A 26 -0.12 7.47 25.59
C VAL A 26 -1.10 7.36 26.75
N ASN A 27 -0.61 7.37 27.99
CA ASN A 27 -1.48 7.32 29.17
C ASN A 27 -2.30 8.61 29.28
N THR A 28 -3.62 8.48 29.13
CA THR A 28 -4.60 9.57 29.24
C THR A 28 -5.50 9.40 30.46
N PRO A 29 -5.95 10.48 31.11
CA PRO A 29 -7.02 10.41 32.11
C PRO A 29 -8.27 9.73 31.54
N LYS A 30 -9.02 9.01 32.40
CA LYS A 30 -10.25 8.33 31.97
C LYS A 30 -11.32 9.33 31.50
N GLY A 31 -12.07 8.94 30.49
CA GLY A 31 -13.30 9.59 30.05
C GLY A 31 -14.47 9.35 31.03
N ILE A 32 -15.64 9.90 30.71
CA ILE A 32 -16.87 9.70 31.50
C ILE A 32 -17.28 8.22 31.46
N THR A 33 -17.11 7.60 30.30
CA THR A 33 -17.35 6.19 30.02
C THR A 33 -16.08 5.56 29.41
N PRO A 34 -15.91 4.23 29.46
CA PRO A 34 -14.77 3.58 28.79
C PRO A 34 -14.67 3.96 27.31
N GLY A 35 -15.80 4.00 26.58
CA GLY A 35 -15.87 4.38 25.17
C GLY A 35 -15.67 5.87 24.86
N SER A 36 -15.53 6.73 25.87
CA SER A 36 -15.19 8.15 25.70
C SER A 36 -13.77 8.49 26.19
N THR A 37 -12.94 7.46 26.39
CA THR A 37 -11.49 7.63 26.65
C THR A 37 -10.71 7.43 25.35
N PRO A 38 -10.05 8.46 24.79
CA PRO A 38 -9.22 8.31 23.60
C PRO A 38 -8.12 7.27 23.81
N GLN A 39 -7.89 6.39 22.82
CA GLN A 39 -6.86 5.34 22.87
C GLN A 39 -5.66 5.72 21.99
N ILE A 40 -4.96 6.79 22.33
CA ILE A 40 -3.82 7.29 21.53
C ILE A 40 -2.55 6.50 21.85
N SER A 41 -1.79 6.17 20.81
CA SER A 41 -0.55 5.41 20.92
C SER A 41 0.42 5.77 19.79
N LEU A 42 1.70 5.48 19.98
CA LEU A 42 2.69 5.48 18.91
C LEU A 42 2.85 4.04 18.43
N GLU A 43 2.54 3.78 17.18
CA GLU A 43 2.50 2.44 16.61
C GLU A 43 3.65 2.25 15.64
N TYR A 44 4.51 1.28 15.91
CA TYR A 44 5.51 0.79 14.98
C TYR A 44 4.98 -0.41 14.22
N CYS A 45 5.19 -0.42 12.91
CA CYS A 45 4.93 -1.56 12.04
C CYS A 45 6.12 -1.73 11.10
N GLN A 46 6.72 -2.92 11.09
CA GLN A 46 7.85 -3.23 10.22
C GLN A 46 7.44 -3.06 8.74
N GLY A 47 8.26 -2.33 7.99
CA GLY A 47 8.00 -2.03 6.58
C GLY A 47 6.99 -0.91 6.33
N ALA A 48 6.38 -0.32 7.38
CA ALA A 48 5.54 0.85 7.20
C ALA A 48 6.36 2.06 6.71
N PRO A 49 5.76 2.94 5.88
CA PRO A 49 6.47 4.05 5.25
C PRO A 49 6.90 5.11 6.27
N ASN A 50 7.58 6.15 5.76
CA ASN A 50 7.85 7.35 6.54
C ASN A 50 6.55 8.14 6.80
N GLY A 51 6.38 8.63 8.03
CA GLY A 51 5.19 9.35 8.46
C GLY A 51 5.49 10.42 9.50
N ILE A 52 4.46 10.92 10.19
CA ILE A 52 4.58 12.01 11.17
C ILE A 52 5.49 11.68 12.38
N LEU A 53 5.81 10.40 12.58
CA LEU A 53 6.69 9.91 13.65
C LEU A 53 7.98 9.27 13.08
N GLY A 54 8.30 9.51 11.81
CA GLY A 54 9.44 8.88 11.14
C GLY A 54 9.10 7.52 10.51
N THR A 55 10.10 6.87 9.91
CA THR A 55 9.94 5.59 9.21
C THR A 55 9.48 4.47 10.14
N GLY A 56 8.43 3.77 9.71
CA GLY A 56 7.84 2.64 10.43
C GLY A 56 6.87 3.03 11.53
N TRP A 57 6.72 4.32 11.85
CA TRP A 57 5.89 4.79 12.96
C TRP A 57 4.67 5.60 12.50
N SER A 58 3.55 5.37 13.17
CA SER A 58 2.30 6.11 13.00
C SER A 58 1.64 6.42 14.35
N LEU A 59 0.63 7.29 14.33
CA LEU A 59 -0.19 7.58 15.51
C LEU A 59 -1.42 6.66 15.49
N GLY A 60 -1.55 5.83 16.51
CA GLY A 60 -2.70 4.95 16.73
C GLY A 60 -3.88 5.66 17.41
N GLY A 61 -5.04 4.98 17.41
CA GLY A 61 -6.25 5.49 18.06
C GLY A 61 -7.12 6.43 17.22
N LEU A 62 -6.80 6.58 15.93
CA LEU A 62 -7.56 7.38 14.98
C LEU A 62 -8.36 6.48 14.05
N SER A 63 -9.54 6.96 13.65
CA SER A 63 -10.38 6.30 12.66
C SER A 63 -10.53 7.20 11.44
N THR A 64 -10.52 6.59 10.26
CA THR A 64 -10.63 7.30 8.99
C THR A 64 -11.43 6.52 7.97
N ILE A 65 -12.17 7.25 7.14
CA ILE A 65 -12.69 6.74 5.88
C ILE A 65 -11.78 7.26 4.78
N ARG A 66 -11.29 6.39 3.91
CA ARG A 66 -10.41 6.78 2.80
C ARG A 66 -10.87 6.15 1.50
N ARG A 67 -10.61 6.82 0.38
CA ARG A 67 -10.70 6.17 -0.91
C ARG A 67 -9.58 5.12 -1.05
N GLN A 68 -9.88 4.00 -1.68
CA GLN A 68 -8.94 2.93 -2.04
C GLN A 68 -9.32 2.29 -3.37
N ALA A 69 -8.32 1.74 -4.08
CA ALA A 69 -8.58 1.02 -5.31
C ALA A 69 -9.58 -0.11 -5.00
N ALA A 70 -10.50 -0.39 -5.92
CA ALA A 70 -11.45 -1.46 -5.73
C ALA A 70 -10.68 -2.77 -5.49
N ARG A 71 -10.89 -3.40 -4.34
CA ARG A 71 -10.17 -4.64 -4.02
C ARG A 71 -10.92 -5.83 -4.61
N LEU A 72 -10.19 -6.91 -4.83
CA LEU A 72 -10.79 -8.22 -4.98
C LEU A 72 -11.46 -8.56 -3.64
N ALA A 73 -12.77 -8.35 -3.54
CA ALA A 73 -13.55 -8.82 -2.40
C ALA A 73 -13.17 -10.27 -2.10
N LEU A 74 -12.96 -10.60 -0.82
CA LEU A 74 -12.54 -11.94 -0.43
C LEU A 74 -13.65 -12.91 -0.87
N ASN A 75 -13.33 -13.76 -1.85
CA ASN A 75 -14.19 -14.70 -2.58
C ASN A 75 -14.94 -14.10 -3.79
N SER A 76 -14.36 -14.33 -4.96
CA SER A 76 -14.99 -14.28 -6.30
C SER A 76 -16.26 -15.14 -6.46
N LEU A 77 -16.73 -15.82 -5.42
CA LEU A 77 -17.98 -16.58 -5.37
C LEU A 77 -19.20 -15.70 -5.01
N ASN A 78 -18.98 -14.59 -4.31
CA ASN A 78 -20.03 -13.68 -3.82
C ASN A 78 -19.83 -12.23 -4.28
N ALA A 79 -19.12 -12.01 -5.39
CA ALA A 79 -18.98 -10.68 -5.95
C ALA A 79 -20.38 -10.11 -6.26
N GLN A 80 -20.67 -8.91 -5.77
CA GLN A 80 -21.90 -8.20 -6.13
C GLN A 80 -21.98 -8.14 -7.66
N GLN A 81 -23.12 -8.52 -8.22
CA GLN A 81 -23.31 -8.71 -9.66
C GLN A 81 -22.93 -7.47 -10.49
N ASP A 82 -23.03 -6.28 -9.89
CA ASP A 82 -22.72 -4.98 -10.49
C ASP A 82 -21.48 -4.30 -9.84
N TYR A 83 -20.54 -5.07 -9.28
CA TYR A 83 -19.33 -4.50 -8.67
C TYR A 83 -18.39 -3.91 -9.73
N ASP A 84 -18.50 -2.61 -9.97
CA ASP A 84 -17.64 -1.90 -10.92
C ASP A 84 -16.23 -1.67 -10.33
N ARG A 85 -15.27 -2.47 -10.78
CA ARG A 85 -13.85 -2.42 -10.36
C ARG A 85 -13.11 -1.17 -10.84
N THR A 86 -13.68 -0.40 -11.76
CA THR A 86 -13.10 0.85 -12.27
C THR A 86 -13.44 2.05 -11.40
N VAL A 87 -14.42 1.91 -10.50
CA VAL A 87 -14.84 2.97 -9.59
C VAL A 87 -14.11 2.82 -8.25
N PRO A 88 -13.38 3.85 -7.77
CA PRO A 88 -12.76 3.83 -6.45
C PRO A 88 -13.74 3.47 -5.33
N ARG A 89 -13.26 2.71 -4.35
CA ARG A 89 -14.03 2.30 -3.18
C ARG A 89 -13.66 3.13 -1.96
N LEU A 90 -14.51 3.11 -0.95
CA LEU A 90 -14.26 3.66 0.36
C LEU A 90 -13.85 2.53 1.31
N ALA A 91 -12.97 2.84 2.25
CA ALA A 91 -12.59 1.94 3.32
C ALA A 91 -12.68 2.64 4.67
N LEU A 92 -13.39 2.05 5.61
CA LEU A 92 -13.40 2.43 7.01
C LEU A 92 -12.30 1.65 7.73
N ASP A 93 -11.29 2.35 8.23
CA ASP A 93 -10.16 1.77 8.97
C ASP A 93 -9.47 0.61 8.22
N GLY A 94 -9.43 0.72 6.89
CA GLY A 94 -8.82 -0.26 5.99
C GLY A 94 -9.73 -1.40 5.52
N THR A 95 -10.95 -1.49 6.05
CA THR A 95 -11.98 -2.45 5.60
C THR A 95 -12.88 -1.81 4.57
N GLU A 96 -13.07 -2.45 3.42
CA GLU A 96 -13.89 -1.91 2.33
C GLU A 96 -15.34 -1.71 2.75
N LEU A 97 -15.95 -0.62 2.28
CA LEU A 97 -17.36 -0.32 2.46
C LEU A 97 -18.15 -0.81 1.23
N LEU A 98 -19.13 -1.68 1.47
CA LEU A 98 -20.07 -2.22 0.48
C LEU A 98 -21.37 -1.40 0.49
N LEU A 99 -21.86 -1.02 -0.68
CA LEU A 99 -23.12 -0.29 -0.83
C LEU A 99 -24.30 -1.21 -0.49
N ILE A 100 -25.13 -0.81 0.48
CA ILE A 100 -26.33 -1.57 0.87
C ILE A 100 -27.63 -0.81 0.55
N GLN A 101 -27.56 0.50 0.30
CA GLN A 101 -28.68 1.35 -0.10
C GLN A 101 -28.15 2.58 -0.84
N GLY A 102 -28.88 3.07 -1.84
CA GLY A 102 -28.52 4.24 -2.66
C GLY A 102 -28.59 3.94 -4.15
N ASP A 103 -28.61 4.97 -5.00
CA ASP A 103 -28.74 4.79 -6.46
C ASP A 103 -27.44 4.28 -7.09
N ASN A 104 -26.29 4.68 -6.54
CA ASN A 104 -24.97 4.22 -6.95
C ASN A 104 -23.95 4.37 -5.80
N TYR A 105 -22.73 3.84 -6.00
CA TYR A 105 -21.73 3.75 -4.93
C TYR A 105 -21.35 5.08 -4.28
N ASN A 106 -21.44 6.23 -4.96
CA ASN A 106 -21.04 7.54 -4.43
C ASN A 106 -22.22 8.51 -4.35
N SER A 107 -23.46 8.01 -4.34
CA SER A 107 -24.65 8.86 -4.29
C SER A 107 -24.81 9.53 -2.93
N SER A 108 -25.47 10.70 -2.90
CA SER A 108 -25.70 11.45 -1.67
C SER A 108 -26.60 10.73 -0.65
N ASN A 109 -27.39 9.75 -1.11
CA ASN A 109 -28.23 8.88 -0.30
C ASN A 109 -27.58 7.51 0.00
N ALA A 110 -26.29 7.33 -0.32
CA ALA A 110 -25.62 6.05 -0.15
C ALA A 110 -25.47 5.67 1.33
N VAL A 111 -25.64 4.39 1.60
CA VAL A 111 -25.43 3.75 2.90
C VAL A 111 -24.59 2.50 2.70
N TYR A 112 -23.62 2.30 3.59
CA TYR A 112 -22.63 1.24 3.47
C TYR A 112 -22.51 0.39 4.73
N LYS A 113 -21.96 -0.80 4.55
CA LYS A 113 -21.42 -1.66 5.61
C LYS A 113 -20.01 -2.11 5.28
N THR A 114 -19.21 -2.40 6.30
CA THR A 114 -17.89 -3.01 6.08
C THR A 114 -18.03 -4.41 5.52
N GLU A 115 -17.14 -4.79 4.60
CA GLU A 115 -17.06 -6.14 4.02
C GLU A 115 -17.00 -7.23 5.11
N ILE A 116 -16.22 -6.97 6.16
CA ILE A 116 -16.18 -7.77 7.38
C ILE A 116 -16.98 -7.03 8.47
N ASP A 117 -18.25 -7.38 8.62
CA ASP A 117 -19.15 -6.76 9.60
C ASP A 117 -18.92 -7.34 11.01
N SER A 118 -17.85 -6.87 11.65
CA SER A 118 -17.45 -7.31 12.99
C SER A 118 -18.14 -6.56 14.13
N HIS A 119 -18.68 -5.36 13.87
CA HIS A 119 -19.21 -4.45 14.89
C HIS A 119 -20.65 -3.97 14.62
N GLY A 120 -21.28 -4.41 13.51
CA GLY A 120 -22.63 -4.00 13.15
C GLY A 120 -22.72 -2.55 12.70
N GLU A 121 -21.61 -1.95 12.26
CA GLU A 121 -21.56 -0.53 11.93
C GLU A 121 -22.15 -0.23 10.56
N THR A 122 -23.05 0.75 10.51
CA THR A 122 -23.63 1.26 9.27
C THR A 122 -23.12 2.67 9.01
N VAL A 123 -22.57 2.89 7.82
CA VAL A 123 -22.00 4.18 7.40
C VAL A 123 -22.97 4.91 6.50
N TYR A 124 -23.35 6.12 6.90
CA TYR A 124 -24.29 6.98 6.18
C TYR A 124 -23.55 8.16 5.55
N THR A 125 -23.80 8.41 4.27
CA THR A 125 -23.34 9.65 3.61
C THR A 125 -24.05 10.86 4.20
N THR A 126 -23.30 11.94 4.41
CA THR A 126 -23.82 13.26 4.82
C THR A 126 -23.41 14.32 3.80
N SER A 127 -23.88 15.56 3.98
CA SER A 127 -23.48 16.67 3.11
C SER A 127 -21.99 17.06 3.21
N SER A 128 -21.33 16.72 4.31
CA SER A 128 -19.93 17.11 4.62
C SER A 128 -18.98 15.92 4.81
N GLY A 129 -19.47 14.69 4.71
CA GLY A 129 -18.68 13.48 4.92
C GLY A 129 -19.54 12.28 5.22
N TYR A 130 -19.28 11.62 6.36
CA TYR A 130 -19.93 10.36 6.72
C TYR A 130 -20.24 10.28 8.21
N THR A 131 -21.22 9.47 8.57
CA THR A 131 -21.47 9.06 9.97
C THR A 131 -21.53 7.55 10.04
N ALA A 132 -20.66 6.93 10.85
CA ALA A 132 -20.77 5.52 11.20
C ALA A 132 -21.60 5.37 12.49
N ARG A 133 -22.55 4.43 12.53
CA ARG A 133 -23.36 4.12 13.73
C ARG A 133 -23.31 2.64 14.02
N ASP A 134 -23.09 2.30 15.29
CA ASP A 134 -23.22 0.92 15.76
C ASP A 134 -24.70 0.58 16.08
N THR A 135 -24.95 -0.69 16.38
CA THR A 135 -26.29 -1.18 16.77
C THR A 135 -26.72 -0.75 18.17
N LEU A 136 -25.81 -0.20 18.97
CA LEU A 136 -26.01 0.18 20.37
C LEU A 136 -26.22 1.70 20.55
N GLY A 137 -26.21 2.46 19.46
CA GLY A 137 -26.46 3.90 19.42
C GLY A 137 -25.21 4.78 19.59
N ALA A 138 -24.00 4.21 19.65
CA ALA A 138 -22.78 5.00 19.51
C ALA A 138 -22.57 5.39 18.04
N ARG A 139 -21.91 6.53 17.81
CA ARG A 139 -21.65 7.02 16.46
C ARG A 139 -20.29 7.71 16.36
N ARG A 140 -19.72 7.66 15.15
CA ARG A 140 -18.53 8.41 14.75
C ARG A 140 -18.86 9.29 13.56
N GLU A 141 -18.47 10.55 13.64
CA GLU A 141 -18.71 11.57 12.61
C GLU A 141 -17.37 11.86 11.92
N TYR A 142 -17.37 11.85 10.58
CA TYR A 142 -16.19 12.00 9.73
C TYR A 142 -16.37 13.19 8.79
N GLU A 143 -15.33 13.99 8.62
CA GLU A 143 -15.34 15.13 7.71
C GLU A 143 -14.20 15.05 6.71
N ALA A 144 -14.47 15.57 5.51
CA ALA A 144 -13.53 15.63 4.41
C ALA A 144 -12.30 16.45 4.78
N ILE A 145 -11.12 15.95 4.41
CA ILE A 145 -9.93 16.80 4.28
C ILE A 145 -9.88 17.24 2.84
N LEU A 146 -10.07 18.55 2.63
CA LEU A 146 -9.89 19.15 1.33
C LEU A 146 -8.39 19.22 1.05
N SER A 147 -7.95 18.63 -0.06
CA SER A 147 -6.62 18.93 -0.59
C SER A 147 -6.63 20.34 -1.18
N SER A 148 -5.47 20.99 -1.23
CA SER A 148 -5.32 22.31 -1.84
C SER A 148 -5.29 22.26 -3.39
N GLU A 149 -5.46 21.09 -3.99
CA GLU A 149 -5.24 20.84 -5.42
C GLU A 149 -6.58 20.73 -6.22
N PRO A 150 -6.55 20.88 -7.57
CA PRO A 150 -7.71 21.29 -8.37
C PRO A 150 -8.85 20.26 -8.52
N THR A 151 -8.68 19.01 -8.08
CA THR A 151 -9.69 17.96 -8.29
C THR A 151 -10.93 18.18 -7.43
N GLY A 152 -10.81 18.89 -6.30
CA GLY A 152 -11.90 19.27 -5.41
C GLY A 152 -12.64 18.10 -4.75
N GLN A 153 -12.19 16.85 -4.94
CA GLN A 153 -12.80 15.67 -4.35
C GLN A 153 -11.93 15.13 -3.22
N ALA A 154 -12.51 15.03 -2.02
CA ALA A 154 -11.80 14.48 -0.87
C ALA A 154 -11.40 13.01 -1.10
N SER A 155 -10.14 12.68 -0.78
CA SER A 155 -9.64 11.31 -0.76
C SER A 155 -9.68 10.68 0.65
N GLU A 156 -9.84 11.50 1.68
CA GLU A 156 -9.80 11.11 3.09
C GLU A 156 -10.84 11.90 3.90
N TRP A 157 -11.52 11.21 4.81
CA TRP A 157 -12.41 11.77 5.82
C TRP A 157 -11.97 11.28 7.18
N ARG A 158 -11.45 12.19 8.01
CA ARG A 158 -10.96 11.85 9.35
C ARG A 158 -12.07 11.99 10.38
N ILE A 159 -12.00 11.16 11.42
CA ILE A 159 -12.91 11.26 12.56
C ILE A 159 -12.82 12.65 13.18
N ARG A 160 -13.97 13.30 13.37
CA ARG A 160 -14.13 14.57 14.07
C ARG A 160 -14.73 14.39 15.45
N ARG A 161 -15.69 13.48 15.58
CA ARG A 161 -16.35 13.20 16.86
C ARG A 161 -16.62 11.72 17.02
N GLN A 162 -16.41 11.23 18.24
CA GLN A 162 -16.88 9.93 18.70
C GLN A 162 -17.86 10.17 19.83
N ILE A 163 -19.11 9.71 19.67
CA ILE A 163 -20.20 9.97 20.61
C ILE A 163 -20.79 8.65 21.10
N ASP A 164 -20.94 8.50 22.41
CA ASP A 164 -21.64 7.36 23.00
C ASP A 164 -23.17 7.54 23.03
N ARG A 165 -23.91 6.47 23.35
CA ARG A 165 -25.39 6.49 23.40
C ARG A 165 -25.98 7.52 24.38
N TYR A 166 -25.18 7.97 25.36
CA TYR A 166 -25.60 8.94 26.37
C TYR A 166 -25.31 10.38 25.94
N GLY A 167 -24.62 10.59 24.82
CA GLY A 167 -24.22 11.90 24.29
C GLY A 167 -22.87 12.37 24.81
N ASN A 168 -22.11 11.55 25.55
CA ASN A 168 -20.74 11.90 25.89
C ASN A 168 -19.87 11.79 24.64
N PHE A 169 -18.98 12.74 24.42
CA PHE A 169 -18.18 12.74 23.19
C PHE A 169 -16.71 13.10 23.38
N VAL A 170 -15.93 12.60 22.43
CA VAL A 170 -14.54 12.95 22.14
C VAL A 170 -14.53 13.75 20.84
N GLN A 171 -13.88 14.91 20.85
CA GLN A 171 -13.71 15.81 19.71
C GLN A 171 -12.26 15.74 19.24
N PHE A 172 -12.04 15.57 17.93
CA PHE A 172 -10.74 15.54 17.26
C PHE A 172 -10.61 16.75 16.34
N ASN A 173 -9.63 17.61 16.62
CA ASN A 173 -9.41 18.84 15.87
C ASN A 173 -8.14 18.71 15.02
N TYR A 174 -8.23 19.22 13.80
CA TYR A 174 -7.15 19.15 12.82
C TYR A 174 -6.95 20.51 12.18
N ASP A 175 -5.68 20.89 12.01
CA ASP A 175 -5.28 22.14 11.39
C ASP A 175 -4.16 21.90 10.36
N SER A 176 -4.10 22.73 9.33
CA SER A 176 -2.98 22.75 8.40
C SER A 176 -1.80 23.52 9.02
N LEU A 177 -0.58 23.04 8.78
CA LEU A 177 0.64 23.71 9.19
C LEU A 177 1.35 24.30 7.96
N ALA A 178 2.27 25.25 8.18
CA ALA A 178 2.89 26.00 7.08
C ALA A 178 3.77 25.09 6.19
N GLY A 179 3.58 25.14 4.88
CA GLY A 179 4.31 24.27 3.94
C GLY A 179 3.71 22.88 3.75
N ASP A 180 2.61 22.59 4.44
CA ASP A 180 1.80 21.39 4.21
C ASP A 180 0.60 21.67 3.30
N ASN A 181 0.18 20.64 2.57
CA ASN A 181 -1.10 20.64 1.85
C ASN A 181 -2.07 19.56 2.39
N SER A 182 -1.85 19.16 3.64
CA SER A 182 -2.75 18.34 4.45
C SER A 182 -2.85 18.92 5.87
N SER A 183 -3.74 18.35 6.68
CA SER A 183 -3.94 18.72 8.08
C SER A 183 -3.28 17.73 9.04
N TYR A 184 -3.04 18.18 10.27
CA TYR A 184 -2.51 17.37 11.37
C TYR A 184 -3.50 17.38 12.50
N LEU A 185 -3.60 16.26 13.24
CA LEU A 185 -4.35 16.26 14.49
C LEU A 185 -3.64 17.18 15.48
N THR A 186 -4.27 18.28 15.88
CA THR A 186 -3.69 19.26 16.81
C THR A 186 -4.20 19.08 18.22
N SER A 187 -5.46 18.69 18.39
CA SER A 187 -6.01 18.43 19.72
C SER A 187 -7.13 17.40 19.77
N ILE A 188 -7.25 16.75 20.93
CA ILE A 188 -8.38 15.90 21.30
C ILE A 188 -8.96 16.41 22.61
N VAL A 189 -10.23 16.81 22.59
CA VAL A 189 -10.97 17.28 23.77
C VAL A 189 -12.04 16.26 24.09
N TYR A 190 -12.10 15.80 25.34
CA TYR A 190 -13.05 14.76 25.75
C TYR A 190 -13.62 15.03 27.14
N THR A 191 -14.58 14.19 27.54
CA THR A 191 -15.51 14.39 28.66
C THR A 191 -16.52 15.50 28.45
N SER A 192 -16.79 15.80 27.18
CA SER A 192 -17.88 16.67 26.77
C SER A 192 -19.20 15.91 26.71
N ASN A 193 -20.34 16.60 26.79
CA ASN A 193 -21.65 15.99 26.57
C ASN A 193 -22.56 16.91 25.74
N GLU A 194 -23.12 16.37 24.65
CA GLU A 194 -23.88 17.15 23.68
C GLU A 194 -25.31 17.47 24.13
N LYS A 195 -25.89 16.66 25.03
CA LYS A 195 -27.25 16.86 25.54
C LYS A 195 -27.29 17.89 26.66
N THR A 196 -26.28 17.89 27.52
CA THR A 196 -26.17 18.83 28.65
C THR A 196 -25.32 20.05 28.31
N GLY A 197 -24.63 20.06 27.16
CA GLY A 197 -23.68 21.12 26.80
C GLY A 197 -22.43 21.14 27.67
N LEU A 198 -22.08 20.04 28.36
CA LEU A 198 -20.87 19.99 29.17
C LEU A 198 -19.64 20.11 28.27
N ALA A 199 -18.80 21.10 28.57
CA ALA A 199 -17.51 21.26 27.92
C ALA A 199 -16.51 20.21 28.42
N GLY A 200 -15.65 19.75 27.53
CA GLY A 200 -14.58 18.81 27.87
C GLY A 200 -13.58 19.43 28.84
N THR A 201 -13.16 18.62 29.81
CA THR A 201 -12.22 19.03 30.87
C THR A 201 -10.89 18.26 30.80
N ARG A 202 -10.71 17.46 29.75
CA ARG A 202 -9.47 16.75 29.47
C ARG A 202 -9.08 16.97 28.02
N LEU A 203 -7.80 17.20 27.82
CA LEU A 203 -7.21 17.65 26.57
C LEU A 203 -5.95 16.84 26.28
N ILE A 204 -5.81 16.41 25.04
CA ILE A 204 -4.55 15.96 24.45
C ILE A 204 -4.17 17.00 23.40
N LEU A 205 -2.98 17.58 23.50
CA LEU A 205 -2.43 18.52 22.52
C LEU A 205 -1.24 17.89 21.83
N LEU A 206 -1.18 18.00 20.51
CA LEU A 206 -0.11 17.48 19.68
C LEU A 206 0.66 18.65 19.08
N GLU A 207 1.96 18.71 19.36
CA GLU A 207 2.85 19.74 18.85
C GLU A 207 3.79 19.13 17.83
N TYR A 208 3.99 19.84 16.72
CA TYR A 208 4.81 19.39 15.61
C TYR A 208 5.98 20.34 15.37
N THR A 209 7.05 19.83 14.78
CA THR A 209 8.22 20.60 14.36
C THR A 209 8.49 20.34 12.87
N PRO A 210 9.05 21.32 12.13
CA PRO A 210 9.47 21.10 10.77
C PRO A 210 10.45 19.94 10.64
N ARG A 211 10.46 19.29 9.49
CA ARG A 211 11.38 18.21 9.14
C ARG A 211 12.07 18.52 7.81
N ASP A 212 13.29 18.02 7.64
CA ASP A 212 14.04 18.17 6.38
C ASP A 212 13.68 17.06 5.38
N ASP A 213 13.31 15.87 5.87
CA ASP A 213 12.93 14.72 5.06
C ASP A 213 11.42 14.72 4.73
N LEU A 214 11.01 15.64 3.85
CA LEU A 214 9.62 15.80 3.45
C LEU A 214 8.99 14.47 3.02
N VAL A 215 7.82 14.15 3.56
CA VAL A 215 7.06 12.97 3.12
C VAL A 215 6.11 13.41 2.01
N VAL A 216 6.30 12.85 0.82
CA VAL A 216 5.47 13.11 -0.34
C VAL A 216 4.86 11.79 -0.81
N HIS A 217 3.54 11.75 -0.92
CA HIS A 217 2.83 10.62 -1.51
C HIS A 217 1.69 11.10 -2.39
N THR A 218 1.25 10.25 -3.30
CA THR A 218 0.08 10.52 -4.15
C THR A 218 -1.11 9.71 -3.66
N SER A 219 -2.23 10.38 -3.47
CA SER A 219 -3.52 9.77 -3.13
C SER A 219 -4.54 10.28 -4.13
N TYR A 220 -5.09 9.40 -4.97
CA TYR A 220 -6.17 9.76 -5.91
C TYR A 220 -5.86 10.90 -6.88
N GLY A 221 -4.61 11.04 -7.29
CA GLY A 221 -4.16 12.11 -8.17
C GLY A 221 -3.75 13.39 -7.43
N ASP A 222 -4.05 13.50 -6.14
CA ASP A 222 -3.58 14.58 -5.30
C ASP A 222 -2.21 14.23 -4.74
N LYS A 223 -1.27 15.18 -4.83
CA LYS A 223 0.03 15.10 -4.18
C LYS A 223 -0.13 15.58 -2.75
N ILE A 224 0.11 14.72 -1.76
CA ILE A 224 0.10 15.06 -0.34
C ILE A 224 1.54 15.21 0.14
N THR A 225 1.84 16.34 0.77
CA THR A 225 3.14 16.70 1.33
C THR A 225 3.00 16.93 2.83
N SER A 226 3.83 16.24 3.61
CA SER A 226 3.97 16.43 5.05
C SER A 226 5.38 16.93 5.39
N ALA A 227 5.45 18.19 5.80
CA ALA A 227 6.63 18.96 6.16
C ALA A 227 6.88 19.05 7.68
N HIS A 228 6.03 18.40 8.48
CA HIS A 228 6.16 18.37 9.93
C HIS A 228 6.20 16.95 10.50
N ARG A 229 6.83 16.80 11.66
CA ARG A 229 6.85 15.59 12.48
C ARG A 229 6.47 15.91 13.92
N LEU A 230 5.84 14.94 14.60
CA LEU A 230 5.31 15.11 15.94
C LEU A 230 6.47 15.25 16.94
N ALA A 231 6.50 16.35 17.68
CA ALA A 231 7.55 16.64 18.65
C ALA A 231 7.09 16.32 20.07
N ARG A 232 5.84 16.65 20.41
CA ARG A 232 5.32 16.48 21.77
C ARG A 232 3.84 16.10 21.78
N ILE A 233 3.47 15.33 22.79
CA ILE A 233 2.07 15.11 23.18
C ILE A 233 1.88 15.58 24.62
N HIS A 234 1.06 16.61 24.82
CA HIS A 234 0.68 17.08 26.15
C HIS A 234 -0.65 16.46 26.55
N VAL A 235 -0.72 15.93 27.77
CA VAL A 235 -1.94 15.40 28.38
C VAL A 235 -2.33 16.29 29.54
N ALA A 236 -3.44 17.00 29.40
CA ALA A 236 -3.85 18.05 30.31
C ALA A 236 -5.27 17.87 30.86
N VAL A 237 -5.50 18.43 32.04
CA VAL A 237 -6.82 18.50 32.69
C VAL A 237 -7.11 19.95 33.06
N GLY A 238 -8.37 20.34 33.03
CA GLY A 238 -8.77 21.71 33.35
C GLY A 238 -10.13 22.08 32.78
N THR A 239 -10.29 23.35 32.43
CA THR A 239 -11.49 23.90 31.77
C THR A 239 -11.08 24.51 30.43
N LEU A 240 -12.06 24.87 29.59
CA LEU A 240 -11.78 25.54 28.31
C LEU A 240 -10.95 26.81 28.44
N GLU A 241 -11.01 27.49 29.59
CA GLU A 241 -10.23 28.71 29.85
C GLU A 241 -8.80 28.41 30.27
N LYS A 242 -8.56 27.26 30.91
CA LYS A 242 -7.24 26.90 31.44
C LYS A 242 -7.08 25.40 31.59
N PHE A 243 -6.17 24.85 30.81
CA PHE A 243 -5.67 23.49 30.97
C PHE A 243 -4.29 23.48 31.64
N VAL A 244 -4.05 22.46 32.47
CA VAL A 244 -2.75 22.22 33.10
C VAL A 244 -2.24 20.86 32.64
N ALA A 245 -1.07 20.84 32.01
CA ALA A 245 -0.41 19.62 31.59
C ALA A 245 -0.07 18.76 32.81
N THR A 246 -0.55 17.53 32.81
CA THR A 246 -0.25 16.52 33.83
C THR A 246 0.88 15.60 33.40
N ARG A 247 1.08 15.44 32.08
CA ARG A 247 2.13 14.64 31.45
C ARG A 247 2.47 15.22 30.09
N VAL A 248 3.71 15.06 29.66
CA VAL A 248 4.19 15.39 28.31
C VAL A 248 5.04 14.22 27.80
N TYR A 249 4.79 13.78 26.58
CA TYR A 249 5.65 12.82 25.87
C TYR A 249 6.49 13.60 24.88
N GLU A 250 7.81 13.53 25.00
CA GLU A 250 8.77 14.22 24.14
C GLU A 250 9.47 13.23 23.21
N MET A 251 9.41 13.49 21.91
CA MET A 251 10.01 12.65 20.88
C MET A 251 11.35 13.22 20.43
N GLU A 252 12.35 12.36 20.35
CA GLU A 252 13.65 12.68 19.73
C GLU A 252 13.86 11.83 18.49
N TYR A 253 14.50 12.43 17.49
CA TYR A 253 14.74 11.81 16.19
C TYR A 253 16.22 11.71 15.88
N THR A 254 16.57 10.73 15.06
CA THR A 254 17.86 10.64 14.36
C THR A 254 17.62 10.48 12.87
N CYS A 255 18.62 10.82 12.05
CA CYS A 255 18.54 10.65 10.61
C CYS A 255 19.05 9.26 10.23
N SER A 256 18.31 8.55 9.38
CA SER A 256 18.75 7.31 8.77
C SER A 256 19.97 7.59 7.88
N PRO A 257 21.12 6.94 8.11
CA PRO A 257 22.31 7.17 7.30
C PRO A 257 22.14 6.66 5.86
N SER A 258 21.26 5.68 5.62
CA SER A 258 21.04 5.09 4.29
C SER A 258 19.96 5.81 3.48
N SER A 259 18.90 6.28 4.14
CA SER A 259 17.73 6.85 3.44
C SER A 259 17.54 8.35 3.65
N GLY A 260 18.24 8.97 4.59
CA GLY A 260 18.00 10.35 5.01
C GLY A 260 16.69 10.56 5.80
N SER A 261 15.92 9.50 6.03
CA SER A 261 14.62 9.57 6.70
C SER A 261 14.76 9.76 8.21
N SER A 262 13.83 10.47 8.83
CA SER A 262 13.66 10.58 10.27
C SER A 262 13.35 9.22 10.89
N LEU A 263 14.08 8.85 11.94
CA LEU A 263 13.88 7.67 12.77
C LEU A 263 13.59 8.11 14.20
N LEU A 264 12.48 7.64 14.79
CA LEU A 264 12.14 7.93 16.18
C LEU A 264 13.17 7.27 17.10
N ARG A 265 14.05 8.05 17.71
CA ARG A 265 15.16 7.56 18.54
C ARG A 265 14.71 7.27 19.96
N SER A 266 13.87 8.13 20.52
CA SER A 266 13.36 7.93 21.87
C SER A 266 12.08 8.70 22.16
N VAL A 267 11.36 8.20 23.17
CA VAL A 267 10.22 8.87 23.77
C VAL A 267 10.50 9.04 25.25
N THR A 268 10.45 10.27 25.75
CA THR A 268 10.54 10.56 27.19
C THR A 268 9.20 11.02 27.73
N GLU A 269 8.71 10.37 28.79
CA GLU A 269 7.60 10.90 29.57
C GLU A 269 8.10 11.88 30.63
N VAL A 270 7.49 13.07 30.67
CA VAL A 270 7.74 14.13 31.63
C VAL A 270 6.45 14.38 32.42
N ALA A 271 6.49 14.21 33.74
CA ALA A 271 5.37 14.52 34.60
C ALA A 271 5.10 16.03 34.64
N GLY A 272 3.88 16.45 34.97
CA GLY A 272 3.51 17.86 35.10
C GLY A 272 4.33 18.63 36.16
N SER A 273 5.00 17.92 37.09
CA SER A 273 5.97 18.48 38.03
C SER A 273 7.34 18.82 37.41
N GLY A 274 7.57 18.44 36.14
CA GLY A 274 8.86 18.53 35.45
C GLY A 274 9.77 17.30 35.63
N THR A 275 9.36 16.31 36.44
CA THR A 275 10.13 15.07 36.63
C THR A 275 10.15 14.26 35.34
N ARG A 276 11.35 13.93 34.84
CA ARG A 276 11.54 13.15 33.61
C ARG A 276 11.76 11.68 33.94
N LEU A 277 11.04 10.78 33.28
CA LEU A 277 11.26 9.34 33.37
C LEU A 277 12.44 8.93 32.47
N ILE A 278 12.96 7.71 32.70
CA ILE A 278 13.96 7.12 31.81
C ILE A 278 13.33 6.96 30.42
N PRO A 279 13.98 7.45 29.34
CA PRO A 279 13.41 7.38 28.00
C PRO A 279 13.34 5.94 27.49
N THR A 280 12.29 5.64 26.72
CA THR A 280 12.25 4.43 25.89
C THR A 280 13.08 4.71 24.64
N ILE A 281 14.09 3.88 24.37
CA ILE A 281 15.05 4.07 23.27
C ILE A 281 14.79 3.02 22.19
N PHE A 282 14.73 3.47 20.93
CA PHE A 282 14.61 2.62 19.76
C PHE A 282 15.92 2.64 18.96
N LYS A 283 16.33 1.45 18.49
CA LYS A 283 17.54 1.27 17.69
C LYS A 283 17.15 0.64 16.37
N TYR A 284 17.80 1.10 15.31
CA TYR A 284 17.55 0.67 13.94
C TYR A 284 18.82 0.08 13.36
N THR A 285 18.64 -0.94 12.52
CA THR A 285 19.73 -1.48 11.72
C THR A 285 20.09 -0.44 10.64
N ALA A 286 21.31 0.10 10.70
CA ALA A 286 21.86 0.84 9.58
C ALA A 286 22.31 -0.16 8.51
N ALA A 287 22.21 0.23 7.23
CA ALA A 287 23.00 -0.45 6.22
C ALA A 287 24.47 -0.33 6.64
N SER A 288 25.11 -1.44 7.00
CA SER A 288 26.56 -1.43 7.12
C SER A 288 27.11 -1.11 5.73
N GLU A 289 28.19 -0.32 5.65
CA GLU A 289 29.11 -0.37 4.52
C GLU A 289 29.75 -1.77 4.48
N GLN A 290 28.94 -2.80 4.19
CA GLN A 290 29.47 -4.03 3.66
C GLN A 290 30.04 -3.61 2.32
N GLN A 291 31.38 -3.70 2.22
CA GLN A 291 32.11 -3.49 0.99
C GLN A 291 31.36 -4.27 -0.09
N GLU A 292 30.70 -3.57 -1.02
CA GLU A 292 29.96 -4.19 -2.12
C GLU A 292 30.97 -4.92 -2.99
N SER A 293 31.27 -6.15 -2.60
CA SER A 293 32.19 -7.02 -3.31
C SER A 293 31.34 -8.08 -3.99
N PHE A 294 31.50 -8.22 -5.30
CA PHE A 294 31.21 -9.49 -5.94
C PHE A 294 32.17 -10.51 -5.35
N SER A 295 31.72 -11.28 -4.36
CA SER A 295 32.47 -12.43 -3.90
C SER A 295 32.43 -13.44 -5.04
N GLY A 296 33.51 -13.51 -5.81
CA GLY A 296 33.82 -14.69 -6.60
C GLY A 296 34.08 -15.82 -5.62
N LEU A 297 33.02 -16.37 -5.03
CA LEU A 297 33.14 -17.66 -4.40
C LEU A 297 33.53 -18.59 -5.56
N ASP A 298 34.56 -19.41 -5.35
CA ASP A 298 34.86 -20.58 -6.18
C ASP A 298 33.68 -21.58 -6.06
N GLU A 299 32.47 -21.13 -6.38
CA GLU A 299 31.23 -21.89 -6.29
C GLU A 299 31.10 -22.74 -7.56
N GLU A 300 30.68 -23.98 -7.33
CA GLU A 300 30.31 -24.93 -8.37
C GLU A 300 29.41 -24.24 -9.41
N SER A 301 29.86 -24.19 -10.67
CA SER A 301 28.99 -23.77 -11.76
C SER A 301 27.74 -24.65 -11.79
N GLN A 302 26.58 -24.11 -11.43
CA GLN A 302 25.32 -24.84 -11.58
C GLN A 302 25.05 -25.02 -13.07
N THR A 303 25.16 -26.26 -13.53
CA THR A 303 24.81 -26.61 -14.91
C THR A 303 23.31 -26.81 -15.00
N LEU A 304 22.63 -25.94 -15.75
CA LEU A 304 21.25 -26.17 -16.15
C LEU A 304 21.24 -27.31 -17.18
N THR A 305 20.97 -28.53 -16.70
CA THR A 305 21.26 -29.82 -17.36
C THR A 305 20.60 -30.09 -18.72
N GLN A 306 19.81 -29.17 -19.26
CA GLN A 306 19.06 -29.39 -20.49
C GLN A 306 18.85 -28.10 -21.26
N THR A 307 19.89 -27.50 -21.85
CA THR A 307 19.63 -26.42 -22.80
C THR A 307 20.59 -26.43 -23.98
N SER A 308 20.05 -26.64 -25.19
CA SER A 308 20.67 -26.28 -26.47
C SER A 308 19.87 -25.14 -27.08
N ASP A 309 20.49 -24.35 -27.95
CA ASP A 309 19.81 -23.33 -28.75
C ASP A 309 19.14 -22.20 -27.95
N ASN A 310 19.70 -21.88 -26.77
CA ASN A 310 19.26 -20.74 -25.97
C ASN A 310 19.58 -19.42 -26.66
N VAL A 311 18.61 -18.50 -26.61
CA VAL A 311 18.74 -17.15 -27.18
C VAL A 311 18.54 -16.05 -26.14
N ALA A 312 17.89 -16.34 -25.01
CA ALA A 312 17.74 -15.41 -23.89
C ALA A 312 17.53 -16.12 -22.55
N LEU A 313 17.92 -15.44 -21.46
CA LEU A 313 17.63 -15.83 -20.08
C LEU A 313 16.89 -14.68 -19.39
N LEU A 314 15.75 -14.99 -18.78
CA LEU A 314 14.87 -14.05 -18.10
C LEU A 314 14.83 -14.36 -16.61
N THR A 315 14.91 -13.33 -15.76
CA THR A 315 14.63 -13.43 -14.32
C THR A 315 13.16 -13.10 -14.08
N LEU A 316 12.40 -14.01 -13.49
CA LEU A 316 10.94 -13.95 -13.37
C LEU A 316 10.51 -14.43 -11.97
N ASN A 317 9.29 -14.12 -11.54
CA ASN A 317 8.67 -14.76 -10.36
C ASN A 317 7.50 -15.65 -10.83
N VAL A 318 7.82 -16.65 -11.66
CA VAL A 318 6.82 -17.55 -12.27
C VAL A 318 5.99 -18.24 -11.19
N SER A 319 6.64 -18.63 -10.09
CA SER A 319 6.02 -19.38 -9.02
C SER A 319 5.29 -18.57 -7.95
N GLY A 320 5.42 -17.25 -7.96
CA GLY A 320 4.86 -16.40 -6.91
C GLY A 320 5.60 -16.47 -5.56
N ARG A 321 6.73 -17.19 -5.45
CA ARG A 321 7.47 -17.37 -4.19
C ARG A 321 8.38 -16.19 -3.81
N SER A 322 8.42 -15.14 -4.64
CA SER A 322 9.32 -13.99 -4.47
C SER A 322 10.81 -14.34 -4.51
N LEU A 323 11.14 -15.52 -5.03
CA LEU A 323 12.49 -15.90 -5.44
C LEU A 323 12.59 -15.70 -6.96
N GLY A 324 13.77 -15.28 -7.44
CA GLY A 324 14.02 -15.12 -8.87
C GLY A 324 14.09 -16.48 -9.57
N ASP A 325 12.97 -16.95 -10.12
CA ASP A 325 12.91 -18.06 -11.08
C ASP A 325 13.58 -17.65 -12.39
N LEU A 326 13.95 -18.64 -13.22
CA LEU A 326 14.58 -18.41 -14.52
C LEU A 326 13.69 -18.90 -15.66
N GLY A 327 13.55 -18.08 -16.70
CA GLY A 327 12.95 -18.46 -17.98
C GLY A 327 14.01 -18.52 -19.07
N CYS A 328 14.26 -19.70 -19.62
CA CYS A 328 15.25 -19.91 -20.66
C CYS A 328 14.55 -20.00 -22.03
N VAL A 329 14.74 -18.98 -22.86
CA VAL A 329 14.15 -18.91 -24.19
C VAL A 329 15.03 -19.65 -25.18
N ARG A 330 14.43 -20.56 -25.94
CA ARG A 330 15.09 -21.39 -26.96
C ARG A 330 14.54 -21.07 -28.34
N TYR A 331 15.37 -21.26 -29.36
CA TYR A 331 14.97 -21.15 -30.76
C TYR A 331 15.30 -22.45 -31.51
N ASP A 332 14.28 -23.18 -31.97
CA ASP A 332 14.50 -24.31 -32.86
C ASP A 332 14.61 -23.82 -34.30
N SER A 333 15.83 -23.80 -34.85
CA SER A 333 16.08 -23.35 -36.22
C SER A 333 15.46 -24.25 -37.30
N ARG A 334 15.10 -25.50 -36.98
CA ARG A 334 14.46 -26.44 -37.92
C ARG A 334 12.95 -26.22 -37.97
N ALA A 335 12.33 -26.04 -36.81
CA ALA A 335 10.90 -25.77 -36.69
C ALA A 335 10.55 -24.28 -36.89
N GLY A 336 11.52 -23.38 -36.75
CA GLY A 336 11.34 -21.93 -36.85
C GLY A 336 10.49 -21.36 -35.71
N ASN A 337 10.46 -22.01 -34.55
CA ASN A 337 9.66 -21.59 -33.40
C ASN A 337 10.56 -21.31 -32.19
N PHE A 338 10.03 -20.55 -31.23
CA PHE A 338 10.69 -20.38 -29.95
C PHE A 338 9.87 -21.06 -28.87
N SER A 339 10.56 -21.46 -27.81
CA SER A 339 9.96 -21.98 -26.58
C SER A 339 10.59 -21.33 -25.38
N ILE A 340 9.94 -21.44 -24.22
CA ILE A 340 10.51 -21.05 -22.93
C ILE A 340 10.48 -22.23 -21.98
N LYS A 341 11.65 -22.58 -21.42
CA LYS A 341 11.79 -23.56 -20.34
C LYS A 341 11.97 -22.83 -19.01
N THR A 342 11.15 -23.14 -18.02
CA THR A 342 11.24 -22.53 -16.69
C THR A 342 12.08 -23.36 -15.72
N TYR A 343 12.80 -22.66 -14.84
CA TYR A 343 13.56 -23.23 -13.74
C TYR A 343 13.18 -22.55 -12.44
N LEU A 344 12.75 -23.35 -11.48
CA LEU A 344 12.17 -22.88 -10.24
C LEU A 344 13.25 -22.71 -9.18
N ALA A 345 13.33 -21.51 -8.60
CA ALA A 345 14.23 -21.18 -7.52
C ALA A 345 13.71 -21.74 -6.19
N GLN A 346 14.61 -22.36 -5.43
CA GLN A 346 14.33 -22.82 -4.07
C GLN A 346 15.56 -22.63 -3.16
N PRO A 347 15.36 -22.45 -1.84
CA PRO A 347 16.46 -22.49 -0.89
C PRO A 347 17.13 -23.86 -0.90
N ARG A 348 18.47 -23.89 -0.99
CA ARG A 348 19.25 -25.14 -0.94
C ARG A 348 19.05 -25.80 0.43
N ARG A 349 18.59 -27.05 0.44
CA ARG A 349 18.42 -27.81 1.70
C ARG A 349 19.78 -28.23 2.24
N GLY A 350 20.01 -28.01 3.54
CA GLY A 350 21.23 -28.42 4.24
C GLY A 350 22.31 -27.33 4.37
N SER A 351 21.94 -26.05 4.33
CA SER A 351 22.86 -24.96 4.64
C SER A 351 23.49 -25.16 6.03
N GLN A 352 24.82 -25.21 6.07
CA GLN A 352 25.56 -25.13 7.32
C GLN A 352 25.25 -23.78 7.99
N LYS A 353 25.18 -23.79 9.32
CA LYS A 353 24.72 -22.68 10.17
C LYS A 353 25.47 -21.36 9.96
N ASP A 354 26.64 -21.41 9.30
CA ASP A 354 27.57 -20.30 9.09
C ASP A 354 27.72 -19.87 7.61
N HIS A 355 26.96 -20.47 6.68
CA HIS A 355 26.94 -20.06 5.27
C HIS A 355 25.70 -19.22 4.95
N PRO A 356 25.81 -18.22 4.05
CA PRO A 356 24.66 -17.45 3.59
C PRO A 356 23.61 -18.39 2.93
N PRO A 357 22.32 -18.06 2.99
CA PRO A 357 21.29 -18.85 2.34
C PRO A 357 21.56 -18.92 0.83
N ALA A 358 21.82 -20.13 0.32
CA ALA A 358 22.03 -20.38 -1.09
C ALA A 358 20.71 -20.72 -1.80
N ILE A 359 20.57 -20.26 -3.04
CA ILE A 359 19.45 -20.59 -3.93
C ILE A 359 19.93 -21.62 -4.96
N GLU A 360 19.07 -22.58 -5.30
CA GLU A 360 19.28 -23.51 -6.41
C GLU A 360 18.07 -23.49 -7.35
N TRP A 361 18.32 -23.79 -8.63
CA TRP A 361 17.29 -23.84 -9.66
C TRP A 361 17.08 -25.27 -10.16
N SER A 362 15.83 -25.71 -10.17
CA SER A 362 15.44 -27.02 -10.71
C SER A 362 14.56 -26.85 -11.95
N PRO A 363 14.75 -27.64 -13.03
CA PRO A 363 13.89 -27.58 -14.20
C PRO A 363 12.45 -27.94 -13.83
N SER A 364 11.50 -27.09 -14.23
CA SER A 364 10.08 -27.36 -14.06
C SER A 364 9.64 -28.64 -14.78
N GLN A 365 8.57 -29.27 -14.29
CA GLN A 365 8.01 -30.50 -14.85
C GLN A 365 6.51 -30.35 -15.08
N GLY A 366 5.96 -31.17 -15.99
CA GLY A 366 4.54 -31.20 -16.31
C GLY A 366 4.12 -30.26 -17.45
N PRO A 367 2.80 -30.15 -17.72
CA PRO A 367 2.27 -29.29 -18.77
C PRO A 367 2.68 -27.82 -18.55
N GLY A 368 3.06 -27.13 -19.63
CA GLY A 368 3.49 -25.72 -19.59
C GLY A 368 4.92 -25.48 -19.08
N ALA A 369 5.59 -26.52 -18.57
CA ALA A 369 6.99 -26.44 -18.13
C ALA A 369 7.95 -26.04 -19.27
N GLU A 370 7.60 -26.40 -20.50
CA GLU A 370 8.17 -25.86 -21.73
C GLU A 370 7.01 -25.37 -22.61
N ALA A 371 6.86 -24.06 -22.72
CA ALA A 371 5.74 -23.45 -23.45
C ALA A 371 6.21 -22.90 -24.79
N ALA A 372 5.36 -23.03 -25.82
CA ALA A 372 5.63 -22.44 -27.13
C ALA A 372 5.46 -20.92 -27.09
N LEU A 373 6.19 -20.22 -27.95
CA LEU A 373 6.10 -18.77 -28.17
C LEU A 373 5.68 -18.49 -29.62
N PRO A 374 5.01 -17.35 -29.90
CA PRO A 374 4.45 -17.03 -31.22
C PRO A 374 5.51 -16.88 -32.31
N SER A 375 5.48 -17.71 -33.35
CA SER A 375 6.45 -17.68 -34.47
C SER A 375 6.49 -16.35 -35.25
N THR A 376 5.35 -15.65 -35.36
CA THR A 376 5.24 -14.38 -36.09
C THR A 376 5.97 -13.21 -35.45
N ALA A 377 6.37 -13.33 -34.18
CA ALA A 377 7.03 -12.25 -33.45
C ALA A 377 8.54 -12.14 -33.73
N MET A 378 9.12 -13.10 -34.45
CA MET A 378 10.55 -13.37 -34.29
C MET A 378 11.23 -13.79 -35.58
N GLY A 379 11.78 -12.80 -36.31
CA GLY A 379 12.93 -13.06 -37.18
C GLY A 379 14.12 -13.65 -36.40
N LYS A 380 15.36 -13.38 -36.82
CA LYS A 380 16.55 -13.84 -36.06
C LYS A 380 16.81 -13.05 -34.76
N SER A 381 15.97 -12.08 -34.40
CA SER A 381 16.13 -11.23 -33.23
C SER A 381 15.20 -11.65 -32.10
N THR A 382 15.72 -11.67 -30.87
CA THR A 382 14.93 -11.89 -29.65
C THR A 382 13.84 -10.82 -29.51
N PRO A 383 12.58 -11.17 -29.23
CA PRO A 383 11.52 -10.19 -29.05
C PRO A 383 11.68 -9.42 -27.75
N ASN A 384 10.95 -8.31 -27.61
CA ASN A 384 10.81 -7.62 -26.33
C ASN A 384 9.91 -8.47 -25.42
N PHE A 385 10.47 -9.01 -24.33
CA PHE A 385 9.70 -9.70 -23.30
C PHE A 385 9.25 -8.69 -22.26
N LEU A 386 7.96 -8.71 -21.94
CA LEU A 386 7.41 -8.04 -20.78
C LEU A 386 6.93 -9.11 -19.80
N SER A 387 7.04 -8.78 -18.52
CA SER A 387 6.62 -9.65 -17.45
C SER A 387 5.77 -8.87 -16.47
N GLY A 388 4.73 -9.49 -15.94
CA GLY A 388 3.94 -8.95 -14.84
C GLY A 388 2.69 -9.76 -14.60
N ASP A 389 2.03 -9.50 -13.48
CA ASP A 389 0.78 -10.15 -13.10
C ASP A 389 -0.40 -9.43 -13.77
N LEU A 390 -0.95 -9.98 -14.85
CA LEU A 390 -2.05 -9.34 -15.60
C LEU A 390 -3.42 -9.63 -14.98
N ASN A 391 -3.54 -10.72 -14.22
CA ASN A 391 -4.82 -11.24 -13.72
C ASN A 391 -4.94 -11.14 -12.19
N GLY A 392 -3.98 -10.53 -11.51
CA GLY A 392 -3.94 -10.33 -10.07
C GLY A 392 -3.83 -11.63 -9.26
N ASP A 393 -3.26 -12.70 -9.82
CA ASP A 393 -3.11 -13.99 -9.12
C ASP A 393 -1.79 -14.15 -8.37
N GLY A 394 -0.91 -13.15 -8.45
CA GLY A 394 0.40 -13.11 -7.80
C GLY A 394 1.50 -13.86 -8.57
N LEU A 395 1.19 -14.41 -9.75
CA LEU A 395 2.14 -15.09 -10.62
C LEU A 395 2.55 -14.17 -11.78
N THR A 396 3.81 -14.30 -12.22
CA THR A 396 4.32 -13.45 -13.31
C THR A 396 3.95 -14.02 -14.68
N ASP A 397 2.97 -13.43 -15.33
CA ASP A 397 2.62 -13.70 -16.73
C ASP A 397 3.69 -13.14 -17.68
N MET A 398 3.70 -13.68 -18.90
CA MET A 398 4.61 -13.27 -19.97
C MET A 398 3.81 -12.64 -21.10
N ILE A 399 4.30 -11.49 -21.58
CA ILE A 399 3.70 -10.74 -22.67
C ILE A 399 4.74 -10.46 -23.73
N ILE A 400 4.37 -10.71 -24.99
CA ILE A 400 5.20 -10.39 -26.16
C ILE A 400 4.38 -9.47 -27.09
N PRO A 401 4.71 -8.17 -27.19
CA PRO A 401 4.22 -7.31 -28.26
C PRO A 401 4.86 -7.68 -29.60
N PHE A 402 4.05 -7.77 -30.66
CA PHE A 402 4.55 -8.02 -32.01
C PHE A 402 3.64 -7.41 -33.09
N GLU A 403 4.18 -7.33 -34.32
CA GLU A 403 3.45 -6.96 -35.53
C GLU A 403 2.76 -8.20 -36.11
N ASP A 404 1.43 -8.16 -36.21
CA ASP A 404 0.67 -9.23 -36.86
C ASP A 404 0.81 -9.20 -38.40
N THR A 405 0.27 -10.20 -39.08
CA THR A 405 0.35 -10.31 -40.55
C THR A 405 -0.35 -9.18 -41.30
N ASN A 406 -1.15 -8.36 -40.62
CA ASN A 406 -1.87 -7.22 -41.17
C ASN A 406 -1.20 -5.87 -40.80
N GLY A 407 -0.02 -5.89 -40.16
CA GLY A 407 0.68 -4.68 -39.73
C GLY A 407 0.11 -4.05 -38.46
N ASN A 408 -0.65 -4.80 -37.65
CA ASN A 408 -1.22 -4.30 -36.40
C ASN A 408 -0.42 -4.77 -35.19
N LEU A 409 -0.44 -3.96 -34.13
CA LEU A 409 0.07 -4.34 -32.83
C LEU A 409 -0.84 -5.42 -32.22
N CYS A 410 -0.23 -6.56 -31.91
CA CYS A 410 -0.85 -7.67 -31.20
C CYS A 410 0.01 -8.04 -29.99
N PHE A 411 -0.63 -8.47 -28.90
CA PHE A 411 0.05 -9.07 -27.76
C PHE A 411 -0.15 -10.58 -27.77
N SER A 412 0.93 -11.33 -27.56
CA SER A 412 0.86 -12.71 -27.12
C SER A 412 0.94 -12.73 -25.60
N ILE A 413 -0.02 -13.39 -24.95
CA ILE A 413 -0.10 -13.49 -23.50
C ILE A 413 -0.02 -14.96 -23.11
N SER A 414 0.97 -15.29 -22.30
CA SER A 414 1.16 -16.60 -21.70
C SER A 414 0.99 -16.46 -20.19
N ARG A 415 -0.08 -17.05 -19.65
CA ARG A 415 -0.36 -17.01 -18.22
C ARG A 415 0.53 -17.96 -17.45
N SER A 416 0.98 -17.56 -16.28
CA SER A 416 1.78 -18.44 -15.43
C SER A 416 0.92 -19.53 -14.80
N THR A 417 1.46 -20.74 -14.74
CA THR A 417 0.85 -21.87 -14.02
C THR A 417 1.49 -22.10 -12.64
N GLY A 418 2.43 -21.25 -12.24
CA GLY A 418 3.24 -21.41 -11.04
C GLY A 418 4.47 -22.33 -11.23
N SER A 419 4.48 -23.14 -12.29
CA SER A 419 5.62 -23.95 -12.70
C SER A 419 6.13 -23.65 -14.11
N GLY A 420 5.30 -23.03 -14.95
CA GLY A 420 5.59 -22.71 -16.34
C GLY A 420 4.52 -21.79 -16.91
N TYR A 421 4.14 -21.98 -18.17
CA TYR A 421 3.17 -21.14 -18.85
C TYR A 421 2.08 -21.93 -19.57
N GLU A 422 0.87 -21.41 -19.57
CA GLU A 422 -0.20 -21.85 -20.48
C GLU A 422 0.16 -21.53 -21.94
N ASP A 423 -0.51 -22.22 -22.88
CA ASP A 423 -0.42 -21.87 -24.29
C ASP A 423 -0.82 -20.41 -24.50
N TYR A 424 -0.03 -19.69 -25.29
CA TYR A 424 -0.27 -18.27 -25.47
C TYR A 424 -1.60 -18.01 -26.18
N ILE A 425 -2.25 -16.92 -25.79
CA ILE A 425 -3.38 -16.36 -26.52
C ILE A 425 -2.96 -15.09 -27.25
N LEU A 426 -3.54 -14.85 -28.42
CA LEU A 426 -3.31 -13.62 -29.18
C LEU A 426 -4.37 -12.58 -28.87
N LYS A 427 -3.92 -11.34 -28.63
CA LYS A 427 -4.76 -10.18 -28.30
C LYS A 427 -4.48 -9.04 -29.27
N PRO A 428 -5.27 -8.95 -30.35
CA PRO A 428 -5.21 -7.80 -31.25
C PRO A 428 -5.64 -6.52 -30.52
N THR A 429 -4.89 -5.43 -30.72
CA THR A 429 -5.17 -4.15 -30.06
C THR A 429 -6.07 -3.22 -30.88
N GLY A 430 -6.24 -3.50 -32.19
CA GLY A 430 -6.85 -2.60 -33.14
C GLY A 430 -5.99 -1.38 -33.50
N CYS A 431 -4.75 -1.30 -33.01
CA CYS A 431 -3.79 -0.25 -33.33
C CYS A 431 -2.78 -0.77 -34.35
N SER A 432 -2.33 0.08 -35.27
CA SER A 432 -1.21 -0.24 -36.16
C SER A 432 0.08 -0.44 -35.37
N TRP A 433 0.91 -1.37 -35.82
CA TRP A 433 2.27 -1.51 -35.31
C TRP A 433 3.08 -0.24 -35.61
N THR A 434 3.89 0.20 -34.66
CA THR A 434 4.80 1.33 -34.86
C THR A 434 6.22 0.84 -34.61
N PRO A 435 7.09 0.85 -35.63
CA PRO A 435 8.50 0.54 -35.45
C PRO A 435 9.13 1.39 -34.34
N ASP A 436 10.19 0.87 -33.72
CA ASP A 436 10.94 1.52 -32.63
C ASP A 436 10.12 1.82 -31.35
N SER A 437 8.96 1.18 -31.19
CA SER A 437 8.21 1.22 -29.95
C SER A 437 8.99 0.55 -28.81
N ARG A 438 9.03 1.20 -27.64
CA ARG A 438 9.40 0.57 -26.37
C ARG A 438 8.13 0.23 -25.61
N PHE A 439 8.15 -0.91 -24.94
CA PHE A 439 7.04 -1.32 -24.08
C PHE A 439 7.54 -1.47 -22.65
N LEU A 440 6.71 -1.09 -21.69
CA LEU A 440 6.97 -1.27 -20.26
C LEU A 440 5.76 -1.95 -19.61
N SER A 441 6.01 -2.84 -18.65
CA SER A 441 5.01 -3.44 -17.78
C SER A 441 5.10 -2.82 -16.39
N LEU A 442 4.00 -2.19 -15.94
CA LEU A 442 3.90 -1.56 -14.62
C LEU A 442 2.44 -1.30 -14.25
N ASP A 443 2.12 -1.27 -12.95
CA ASP A 443 0.79 -0.87 -12.46
C ASP A 443 0.63 0.66 -12.54
N LEU A 444 -0.02 1.14 -13.60
CA LEU A 444 -0.29 2.57 -13.85
C LEU A 444 -1.67 2.99 -13.34
N THR A 445 -2.56 2.03 -13.13
CA THR A 445 -3.92 2.26 -12.64
C THR A 445 -4.03 2.16 -11.12
N GLY A 446 -3.04 1.59 -10.44
CA GLY A 446 -3.01 1.36 -9.00
C GLY A 446 -3.94 0.23 -8.56
N ASN A 447 -4.31 -0.68 -9.47
CA ASN A 447 -5.25 -1.77 -9.20
C ASN A 447 -4.55 -3.08 -8.81
N GLY A 448 -3.22 -3.07 -8.72
CA GLY A 448 -2.39 -4.24 -8.40
C GLY A 448 -2.17 -5.19 -9.57
N CYS A 449 -2.76 -4.93 -10.74
CA CYS A 449 -2.49 -5.66 -11.99
C CYS A 449 -1.48 -4.87 -12.84
N THR A 450 -0.76 -5.58 -13.69
CA THR A 450 0.25 -4.98 -14.57
C THR A 450 -0.40 -4.39 -15.81
N ASP A 451 -0.25 -3.08 -16.03
CA ASP A 451 -0.62 -2.44 -17.28
C ASP A 451 0.55 -2.46 -18.29
N ILE A 452 0.24 -2.29 -19.57
CA ILE A 452 1.25 -2.19 -20.64
C ILE A 452 1.27 -0.76 -21.18
N LEU A 453 2.43 -0.13 -21.09
CA LEU A 453 2.70 1.19 -21.67
C LEU A 453 3.51 1.04 -22.95
N GLN A 454 2.95 1.43 -24.09
CA GLN A 454 3.69 1.62 -25.33
C GLN A 454 4.21 3.06 -25.40
N ILE A 455 5.51 3.21 -25.63
CA ILE A 455 6.21 4.46 -25.86
C ILE A 455 6.74 4.43 -27.29
N TYR A 456 6.29 5.33 -28.16
CA TYR A 456 6.58 5.24 -29.60
C TYR A 456 6.79 6.61 -30.25
N PRO A 457 7.68 6.72 -31.25
CA PRO A 457 7.84 7.95 -32.01
C PRO A 457 6.68 8.10 -33.01
N TYR A 458 6.10 9.29 -33.07
CA TYR A 458 5.12 9.64 -34.09
C TYR A 458 5.20 11.14 -34.42
N ALA A 459 5.22 11.49 -35.71
CA ALA A 459 5.29 12.87 -36.18
C ALA A 459 6.38 13.73 -35.50
N GLY A 460 7.56 13.14 -35.25
CA GLY A 460 8.70 13.84 -34.62
C GLY A 460 8.57 14.06 -33.10
N LYS A 461 7.57 13.45 -32.44
CA LYS A 461 7.34 13.53 -31.00
C LYS A 461 7.27 12.14 -30.36
N LEU A 462 7.44 12.09 -29.04
CA LEU A 462 7.24 10.87 -28.26
C LEU A 462 5.75 10.75 -27.87
N HIS A 463 5.15 9.60 -28.15
CA HIS A 463 3.77 9.30 -27.81
C HIS A 463 3.68 8.14 -26.81
N PHE A 464 2.63 8.17 -26.00
CA PHE A 464 2.35 7.17 -24.98
C PHE A 464 0.97 6.58 -25.22
N ARG A 465 0.85 5.25 -25.16
CA ARG A 465 -0.42 4.54 -25.22
C ARG A 465 -0.49 3.51 -24.11
N LEU A 466 -1.57 3.57 -23.32
CA LEU A 466 -1.82 2.68 -22.20
C LEU A 466 -2.81 1.59 -22.59
N PHE A 467 -2.45 0.34 -22.28
CA PHE A 467 -3.32 -0.82 -22.31
C PHE A 467 -3.49 -1.30 -20.86
N SER A 468 -4.65 -1.04 -20.28
CA SER A 468 -4.90 -1.38 -18.88
C SER A 468 -5.30 -2.84 -18.73
N ALA A 469 -4.72 -3.52 -17.74
CA ALA A 469 -5.18 -4.84 -17.34
C ALA A 469 -6.43 -4.70 -16.47
N ILE A 470 -7.46 -5.48 -16.80
CA ILE A 470 -8.65 -5.62 -15.97
C ILE A 470 -8.72 -7.08 -15.54
N ASN A 471 -8.81 -7.30 -14.24
CA ASN A 471 -9.00 -8.62 -13.67
C ASN A 471 -10.43 -9.11 -13.96
N GLU A 472 -10.70 -9.57 -15.18
CA GLU A 472 -11.89 -10.34 -15.51
C GLU A 472 -11.46 -11.80 -15.64
N ARG A 473 -11.86 -12.66 -14.70
CA ARG A 473 -11.84 -14.12 -14.93
C ARG A 473 -12.79 -14.42 -16.09
N GLY A 474 -12.28 -14.35 -17.32
CA GLY A 474 -12.95 -14.84 -18.53
C GLY A 474 -12.96 -13.90 -19.74
N THR A 475 -12.94 -12.58 -19.56
CA THR A 475 -13.02 -11.62 -20.68
C THR A 475 -12.07 -10.45 -20.48
N ASP A 476 -10.80 -10.70 -20.77
CA ASP A 476 -9.78 -9.66 -20.88
C ASP A 476 -10.14 -8.70 -22.04
N ASN A 477 -10.78 -7.59 -21.68
CA ASN A 477 -11.24 -6.51 -22.55
C ASN A 477 -10.16 -5.43 -22.63
N SER A 478 -9.03 -5.75 -23.26
CA SER A 478 -8.04 -4.76 -23.75
C SER A 478 -8.60 -3.85 -24.86
N ARG A 479 -9.93 -3.68 -24.96
CA ARG A 479 -10.63 -3.28 -26.19
C ARG A 479 -10.64 -1.78 -26.47
N LYS A 480 -10.18 -0.90 -25.57
CA LYS A 480 -10.02 0.53 -25.91
C LYS A 480 -8.87 1.19 -25.15
N PRO A 481 -7.95 1.89 -25.85
CA PRO A 481 -6.95 2.72 -25.20
C PRO A 481 -7.64 3.85 -24.41
N TYR A 482 -7.19 4.09 -23.19
CA TYR A 482 -7.63 5.23 -22.40
C TYR A 482 -6.93 6.50 -22.92
N ARG A 483 -7.51 7.13 -23.95
CA ARG A 483 -7.14 8.42 -24.59
C ARG A 483 -5.63 8.61 -24.85
N ASP A 484 -5.23 8.70 -26.13
CA ASP A 484 -3.95 9.28 -26.52
C ASP A 484 -3.77 10.65 -25.84
N LYS A 485 -2.90 10.73 -24.83
CA LYS A 485 -2.54 12.00 -24.20
C LYS A 485 -1.27 12.51 -24.86
N HIS A 486 -1.41 13.58 -25.63
CA HIS A 486 -0.28 14.34 -26.14
C HIS A 486 0.32 15.16 -24.98
N TYR A 487 1.48 14.75 -24.49
CA TYR A 487 2.30 15.62 -23.65
C TYR A 487 3.25 16.41 -24.57
N ILE A 488 3.25 17.74 -24.41
CA ILE A 488 4.00 18.71 -25.23
C ILE A 488 5.49 18.63 -24.91
#